data_AF-W8YYK4-F1
#
_entry.id   AF-W8YYK4-F1
#
_cell.length_a   1.000
_cell.length_b   1.000
_cell.length_c   1.000
_cell.angle_alpha   90.00
_cell.angle_beta   90.00
_cell.angle_gamma   90.00
#
_symmetry.space_group_name_H-M   'P 1'
#
loop_
_entity.id
_entity.type
_entity.pdbx_description
1 polymer ?
#
loop_
_entity_poly.entity_id
_entity_poly.type
_entity_poly.pdbx_seq_one_letter_code
_entity_poly.pdbx_strand_id
1 'polypeptide(L)'
;MAAGRKPAEAGADFRHRLVPQGCRESSAGRGCAMSALGDSLILGTGPAAVQLAVLLRRQLSIRVGIAGRSSPRSRSFFAALAQGDGALVADVQNAAHRELGGTCMLDAWHEGYDRIEGEWPTLVLAVTADAYVPVLEQLPPSVLKAARCLVLVSPTFGSGSLVGQLLQRLQPAARPEVVSFSTYLGDTRWPDGRPGSRAVTTGVKRKVFIGSSCGRSSAVMEELQGACARSGIAMEALESPLAAETRNISLYVHPPLFMNEFALEAVFSLESDRVQTYVYKLYPEGPITPSLIRDMRSCWLEISAIVQAIGLRPINLLRFMTEECYPVRPQSLSSEELERFPELDAVHQQYLLYIRYASLLIDPFSEPDGQGRYFDFSAVPIRSLAVNDEGRWEVPRMPKEDYYRTAILQGIARRLGVPTPTIDRLLGLYESRLAQARAQLAAQALSEAFYPGGHEAELELIVRGLPDRSRLFFDPISGASAPIQEEEIH
;
A
#
# COMPACT_ATOMS: atom_id res chain seq x y z
N MET A 1 -7.22 -59.73 0.99
CA MET A 1 -7.31 -60.96 0.19
C MET A 1 -8.58 -60.88 -0.65
N ALA A 2 -8.44 -60.99 -1.98
CA ALA A 2 -9.40 -61.35 -3.04
C ALA A 2 -10.86 -60.86 -2.93
N ALA A 3 -11.57 -60.33 -3.94
CA ALA A 3 -11.42 -60.16 -5.39
C ALA A 3 -12.49 -59.10 -5.76
N GLY A 4 -12.43 -58.28 -6.82
CA GLY A 4 -11.98 -58.58 -8.18
C GLY A 4 -13.15 -59.12 -9.02
N ARG A 5 -14.04 -58.25 -9.54
CA ARG A 5 -14.79 -58.41 -10.81
C ARG A 5 -15.62 -57.15 -11.16
N LYS A 6 -15.20 -56.47 -12.23
CA LYS A 6 -16.03 -55.74 -13.22
C LYS A 6 -16.81 -56.76 -14.11
N PRO A 7 -17.65 -56.41 -15.10
CA PRO A 7 -18.15 -55.10 -15.61
C PRO A 7 -19.68 -55.07 -15.88
N ALA A 8 -20.24 -53.92 -16.30
CA ALA A 8 -21.16 -53.83 -17.46
C ALA A 8 -21.53 -52.36 -17.75
N GLU A 9 -21.28 -51.94 -18.98
CA GLU A 9 -21.80 -50.73 -19.61
C GLU A 9 -23.27 -50.93 -20.01
N ALA A 10 -24.09 -49.89 -19.87
CA ALA A 10 -25.27 -49.67 -20.70
C ALA A 10 -25.59 -48.17 -20.69
N GLY A 11 -25.40 -47.51 -21.83
CA GLY A 11 -25.88 -46.16 -22.06
C GLY A 11 -27.36 -46.15 -22.39
N ALA A 12 -28.06 -45.09 -21.98
CA ALA A 12 -29.20 -44.53 -22.70
C ALA A 12 -29.50 -43.12 -22.17
N ASP A 13 -29.42 -42.19 -23.10
CA ASP A 13 -29.82 -40.79 -23.07
C ASP A 13 -31.34 -40.65 -22.87
N PHE A 14 -31.83 -39.75 -21.99
CA PHE A 14 -33.15 -39.11 -22.14
C PHE A 14 -33.33 -37.85 -21.28
N ARG A 15 -33.60 -36.77 -22.01
CA ARG A 15 -34.02 -35.39 -21.69
C ARG A 15 -34.99 -35.15 -20.51
N HIS A 16 -34.82 -33.95 -19.94
CA HIS A 16 -35.80 -33.00 -19.37
C HIS A 16 -36.87 -33.50 -18.38
N ARG A 17 -36.85 -32.89 -17.18
CA ARG A 17 -37.96 -32.50 -16.26
C ARG A 17 -37.29 -32.22 -14.89
N LEU A 18 -37.67 -31.29 -14.02
CA LEU A 18 -38.75 -30.32 -13.88
C LEU A 18 -38.29 -29.35 -12.77
N VAL A 19 -38.54 -28.06 -12.97
CA VAL A 19 -38.44 -27.01 -11.94
C VAL A 19 -39.52 -27.24 -10.87
N PRO A 20 -39.22 -27.13 -9.57
CA PRO A 20 -40.24 -26.86 -8.57
C PRO A 20 -40.31 -25.35 -8.29
N GLN A 21 -41.38 -24.72 -8.77
CA GLN A 21 -41.84 -23.43 -8.28
C GLN A 21 -42.45 -23.58 -6.89
N GLY A 22 -42.18 -22.60 -6.02
CA GLY A 22 -43.14 -22.13 -5.03
C GLY A 22 -42.81 -22.42 -3.56
N CYS A 23 -42.17 -21.45 -2.90
CA CYS A 23 -42.59 -21.01 -1.57
C CYS A 23 -42.64 -19.48 -1.56
N ARG A 24 -43.80 -18.98 -1.17
CA ARG A 24 -44.22 -17.58 -1.28
C ARG A 24 -43.52 -16.67 -0.27
N GLU A 25 -43.42 -15.43 -0.73
CA GLU A 25 -43.08 -14.19 -0.03
C GLU A 25 -43.74 -14.04 1.36
N SER A 26 -42.95 -13.61 2.35
CA SER A 26 -43.39 -12.68 3.39
C SER A 26 -42.21 -11.95 4.02
N SER A 27 -41.88 -10.76 3.52
CA SER A 27 -41.49 -9.60 4.35
C SER A 27 -41.34 -8.37 3.47
N ALA A 28 -42.39 -7.56 3.45
CA ALA A 28 -42.35 -6.19 2.97
C ALA A 28 -41.48 -5.33 3.90
N GLY A 29 -40.76 -4.36 3.32
CA GLY A 29 -40.44 -3.12 4.03
C GLY A 29 -38.99 -2.89 4.48
N ARG A 30 -37.99 -3.16 3.64
CA ARG A 30 -36.79 -2.29 3.54
C ARG A 30 -36.50 -2.11 2.06
N GLY A 31 -36.68 -0.89 1.54
CA GLY A 31 -36.09 -0.57 0.24
C GLY A 31 -34.59 -0.83 0.38
N CYS A 32 -34.08 -1.85 -0.31
CA CYS A 32 -32.65 -2.12 -0.34
C CYS A 32 -32.06 -0.98 -1.16
N ALA A 33 -31.63 0.09 -0.49
CA ALA A 33 -30.84 1.13 -1.14
C ALA A 33 -29.66 0.43 -1.82
N MET A 34 -29.55 0.61 -3.14
CA MET A 34 -28.41 0.06 -3.87
C MET A 34 -27.14 0.68 -3.29
N SER A 35 -26.16 -0.15 -2.96
CA SER A 35 -24.87 0.30 -2.46
C SER A 35 -24.25 1.29 -3.46
N ALA A 36 -23.79 2.43 -2.96
CA ALA A 36 -23.08 3.46 -3.71
C ALA A 36 -21.73 2.94 -4.23
N LEU A 37 -21.07 2.05 -3.47
CA LEU A 37 -19.90 1.31 -3.94
C LEU A 37 -20.28 0.37 -5.10
N GLY A 38 -21.46 -0.24 -5.04
CA GLY A 38 -21.89 -1.23 -6.03
C GLY A 38 -20.99 -2.47 -6.08
N ASP A 39 -21.20 -3.31 -7.09
CA ASP A 39 -20.39 -4.52 -7.25
C ASP A 39 -18.91 -4.16 -7.49
N SER A 40 -18.03 -4.88 -6.79
CA SER A 40 -16.62 -4.52 -6.68
C SER A 40 -15.71 -5.62 -7.21
N LEU A 41 -14.79 -5.24 -8.09
CA LEU A 41 -13.70 -6.11 -8.56
C LEU A 41 -12.39 -5.69 -7.90
N ILE A 42 -11.77 -6.60 -7.14
CA ILE A 42 -10.47 -6.37 -6.51
C ILE A 42 -9.37 -6.81 -7.49
N LEU A 43 -8.52 -5.86 -7.87
CA LEU A 43 -7.37 -6.08 -8.74
C LEU A 43 -6.14 -6.33 -7.86
N GLY A 44 -5.70 -7.59 -7.82
CA GLY A 44 -4.60 -8.08 -7.00
C GLY A 44 -4.96 -9.38 -6.27
N THR A 45 -3.96 -10.23 -6.05
CA THR A 45 -4.13 -11.55 -5.39
C THR A 45 -3.24 -11.68 -4.15
N GLY A 46 -2.90 -10.55 -3.51
CA GLY A 46 -2.13 -10.53 -2.27
C GLY A 46 -3.00 -10.78 -1.04
N PRO A 47 -2.39 -10.93 0.16
CA PRO A 47 -3.14 -11.08 1.41
C PRO A 47 -4.12 -9.94 1.67
N ALA A 48 -3.74 -8.70 1.36
CA ALA A 48 -4.60 -7.52 1.49
C ALA A 48 -5.86 -7.63 0.61
N ALA A 49 -5.74 -8.19 -0.60
CA ALA A 49 -6.88 -8.41 -1.49
C ALA A 49 -7.87 -9.42 -0.90
N VAL A 50 -7.37 -10.51 -0.29
CA VAL A 50 -8.20 -11.50 0.42
C VAL A 50 -8.95 -10.85 1.58
N GLN A 51 -8.24 -10.10 2.44
CA GLN A 51 -8.86 -9.41 3.58
C GLN A 51 -9.91 -8.38 3.13
N LEU A 52 -9.64 -7.60 2.08
CA LEU A 52 -10.59 -6.64 1.54
C LEU A 52 -11.81 -7.32 0.93
N ALA A 53 -11.65 -8.44 0.22
CA ALA A 53 -12.77 -9.20 -0.33
C ALA A 53 -13.71 -9.70 0.76
N VAL A 54 -13.14 -10.25 1.84
CA VAL A 54 -13.91 -10.71 3.00
C VAL A 54 -14.61 -9.54 3.69
N LEU A 55 -13.91 -8.42 3.90
CA LEU A 55 -14.49 -7.21 4.50
C LEU A 55 -15.67 -6.68 3.69
N LEU A 56 -15.48 -6.40 2.39
CA LEU A 56 -16.50 -5.80 1.54
C LEU A 56 -17.74 -6.71 1.42
N ARG A 57 -17.53 -8.01 1.18
CA ARG A 57 -18.63 -8.97 1.04
C ARG A 57 -19.47 -9.07 2.31
N ARG A 58 -18.82 -9.14 3.48
CA ARG A 58 -19.52 -9.27 4.77
C ARG A 58 -20.19 -7.98 5.20
N GLN A 59 -19.57 -6.83 4.93
CA GLN A 59 -20.04 -5.55 5.45
C GLN A 59 -21.03 -4.84 4.53
N LEU A 60 -21.03 -5.11 3.23
CA LEU A 60 -21.84 -4.36 2.25
C LEU A 60 -22.80 -5.22 1.42
N SER A 61 -22.76 -6.56 1.54
CA SER A 61 -23.65 -7.48 0.80
C SER A 61 -23.68 -7.27 -0.73
N ILE A 62 -22.54 -6.85 -1.31
CA ILE A 62 -22.35 -6.62 -2.75
C ILE A 62 -21.72 -7.84 -3.43
N ARG A 63 -21.77 -7.91 -4.78
CA ARG A 63 -20.92 -8.87 -5.49
C ARG A 63 -19.46 -8.47 -5.39
N VAL A 64 -18.60 -9.47 -5.16
CA VAL A 64 -17.15 -9.29 -5.06
C VAL A 64 -16.45 -10.26 -6.00
N GLY A 65 -15.65 -9.70 -6.90
CA GLY A 65 -14.73 -10.45 -7.74
C GLY A 65 -13.27 -10.21 -7.36
N ILE A 66 -12.38 -11.12 -7.78
CA ILE A 66 -10.92 -10.92 -7.73
C ILE A 66 -10.30 -11.15 -9.11
N ALA A 67 -9.33 -10.32 -9.50
CA ALA A 67 -8.48 -10.56 -10.67
C ALA A 67 -7.00 -10.45 -10.32
N GLY A 68 -6.18 -11.25 -11.00
CA GLY A 68 -4.73 -11.28 -10.80
C GLY A 68 -3.98 -11.43 -12.11
N ARG A 69 -2.71 -11.00 -12.13
CA ARG A 69 -1.84 -11.23 -13.29
C ARG A 69 -1.59 -12.72 -13.53
N SER A 70 -1.41 -13.12 -14.78
CA SER A 70 -0.96 -14.47 -15.13
C SER A 70 0.51 -14.67 -14.78
N SER A 71 0.82 -15.09 -13.55
CA SER A 71 2.18 -15.40 -13.08
C SER A 71 2.21 -16.69 -12.24
N PRO A 72 3.35 -17.41 -12.13
CA PRO A 72 3.49 -18.56 -11.22
C PRO A 72 2.91 -18.31 -9.82
N ARG A 73 3.26 -17.17 -9.19
CA ARG A 73 2.74 -16.79 -7.88
C ARG A 73 1.20 -16.67 -7.84
N SER A 74 0.57 -16.13 -8.88
CA SER A 74 -0.88 -15.97 -8.95
C SER A 74 -1.58 -17.28 -9.31
N ARG A 75 -0.96 -18.14 -10.13
CA ARG A 75 -1.43 -19.51 -10.41
C ARG A 75 -1.61 -20.33 -9.14
N SER A 76 -0.67 -20.27 -8.21
CA SER A 76 -0.80 -20.93 -6.90
C SER A 76 -2.01 -20.42 -6.10
N PHE A 77 -2.28 -19.11 -6.16
CA PHE A 77 -3.46 -18.52 -5.53
C PHE A 77 -4.76 -19.02 -6.19
N PHE A 78 -4.87 -18.97 -7.51
CA PHE A 78 -6.08 -19.43 -8.22
C PHE A 78 -6.30 -20.95 -8.10
N ALA A 79 -5.23 -21.75 -8.04
CA ALA A 79 -5.34 -23.18 -7.76
C ALA A 79 -5.91 -23.44 -6.36
N ALA A 80 -5.43 -22.72 -5.34
CA ALA A 80 -5.97 -22.81 -3.98
C ALA A 80 -7.43 -22.32 -3.91
N LEU A 81 -7.76 -21.28 -4.67
CA LEU A 81 -9.11 -20.74 -4.77
C LEU A 81 -10.07 -21.75 -5.41
N ALA A 82 -9.67 -22.37 -6.51
CA ALA A 82 -10.45 -23.41 -7.18
C ALA A 82 -10.66 -24.66 -6.31
N GLN A 83 -9.65 -25.06 -5.53
CA GLN A 83 -9.79 -26.17 -4.56
C GLN A 83 -10.80 -25.87 -3.44
N GLY A 84 -10.98 -24.60 -3.10
CA GLY A 84 -11.95 -24.13 -2.12
C GLY A 84 -13.28 -23.68 -2.71
N ASP A 85 -13.58 -24.04 -3.98
CA ASP A 85 -14.77 -23.62 -4.72
C ASP A 85 -14.98 -22.09 -4.76
N GLY A 86 -13.88 -21.32 -4.67
CA GLY A 86 -13.88 -19.85 -4.64
C GLY A 86 -13.76 -19.23 -3.25
N ALA A 87 -13.79 -20.04 -2.19
CA ALA A 87 -13.94 -19.53 -0.82
C ALA A 87 -12.66 -18.82 -0.36
N LEU A 88 -12.82 -17.63 0.21
CA LEU A 88 -11.76 -16.86 0.83
C LEU A 88 -11.92 -16.85 2.35
N VAL A 89 -10.80 -16.94 3.07
CA VAL A 89 -10.76 -16.90 4.52
C VAL A 89 -9.80 -15.81 4.98
N ALA A 90 -10.28 -14.92 5.83
CA ALA A 90 -9.46 -13.96 6.56
C ALA A 90 -9.51 -14.30 8.06
N ASP A 91 -8.36 -14.57 8.65
CA ASP A 91 -8.20 -14.73 10.08
C ASP A 91 -7.62 -13.47 10.72
N VAL A 92 -7.78 -13.38 12.04
CA VAL A 92 -7.12 -12.36 12.85
C VAL A 92 -6.33 -13.00 13.98
N GLN A 93 -5.13 -12.49 14.24
CA GLN A 93 -4.31 -12.96 15.36
C GLN A 93 -4.83 -12.39 16.69
N ASN A 94 -5.29 -11.14 16.70
CA ASN A 94 -5.82 -10.48 17.88
C ASN A 94 -7.36 -10.55 17.90
N ALA A 95 -7.91 -11.12 18.98
CA ALA A 95 -9.34 -11.23 19.22
C ALA A 95 -10.10 -9.88 19.23
N ALA A 96 -9.41 -8.77 19.46
CA ALA A 96 -10.00 -7.43 19.35
C ALA A 96 -10.43 -7.08 17.92
N HIS A 97 -9.93 -7.80 16.91
CA HIS A 97 -10.20 -7.54 15.49
C HIS A 97 -11.11 -8.58 14.85
N ARG A 98 -11.87 -9.36 15.63
CA ARG A 98 -12.74 -10.46 15.14
C ARG A 98 -13.67 -10.06 13.99
N GLU A 99 -14.13 -8.81 13.95
CA GLU A 99 -15.00 -8.29 12.88
C GLU A 99 -14.33 -8.19 11.50
N LEU A 100 -12.99 -8.22 11.43
CA LEU A 100 -12.25 -8.37 10.18
C LEU A 100 -12.13 -9.84 9.74
N GLY A 101 -12.30 -10.77 10.68
CA GLY A 101 -12.23 -12.18 10.41
C GLY A 101 -13.50 -12.72 9.76
N GLY A 102 -13.35 -13.78 8.97
CA GLY A 102 -14.47 -14.52 8.42
C GLY A 102 -14.16 -15.20 7.10
N THR A 103 -15.21 -15.75 6.52
CA THR A 103 -15.19 -16.40 5.21
C THR A 103 -16.12 -15.65 4.27
N CYS A 104 -15.74 -15.57 2.99
CA CYS A 104 -16.63 -15.08 1.96
C CYS A 104 -16.54 -15.93 0.69
N MET A 105 -17.61 -15.90 -0.09
CA MET A 105 -17.69 -16.55 -1.39
C MET A 105 -17.64 -15.51 -2.50
N LEU A 106 -16.62 -15.62 -3.38
CA LEU A 106 -16.45 -14.76 -4.54
C LEU A 106 -17.49 -15.05 -5.61
N ASP A 107 -18.04 -14.00 -6.20
CA ASP A 107 -19.00 -14.14 -7.30
C ASP A 107 -18.28 -14.34 -8.65
N ALA A 108 -17.01 -13.94 -8.75
CA ALA A 108 -16.17 -14.15 -9.94
C ALA A 108 -14.67 -14.14 -9.58
N TRP A 109 -13.85 -14.84 -10.36
CA TRP A 109 -12.39 -14.72 -10.29
C TRP A 109 -11.74 -14.86 -11.67
N HIS A 110 -10.74 -14.03 -11.94
CA HIS A 110 -10.10 -13.93 -13.27
C HIS A 110 -8.58 -14.05 -13.16
N GLU A 111 -8.03 -15.10 -13.76
CA GLU A 111 -6.59 -15.21 -13.99
C GLU A 111 -6.22 -14.53 -15.32
N GLY A 112 -5.55 -13.39 -15.22
CA GLY A 112 -5.27 -12.48 -16.33
C GLY A 112 -6.21 -11.26 -16.31
N TYR A 113 -5.64 -10.05 -16.32
CA TYR A 113 -6.43 -8.82 -16.35
C TYR A 113 -7.14 -8.61 -17.69
N ASP A 114 -6.58 -9.12 -18.77
CA ASP A 114 -7.15 -9.12 -20.13
C ASP A 114 -8.39 -10.02 -20.26
N ARG A 115 -8.62 -10.92 -19.30
CA ARG A 115 -9.70 -11.93 -19.31
C ARG A 115 -10.83 -11.61 -18.35
N ILE A 116 -10.88 -10.39 -17.84
CA ILE A 116 -11.96 -9.95 -16.95
C ILE A 116 -13.25 -9.83 -17.75
N GLU A 117 -14.33 -10.37 -17.20
CA GLU A 117 -15.66 -10.32 -17.80
C GLU A 117 -16.66 -9.64 -16.85
N GLY A 118 -17.77 -9.17 -17.40
CA GLY A 118 -18.85 -8.53 -16.65
C GLY A 118 -18.68 -7.04 -16.42
N GLU A 119 -19.69 -6.46 -15.78
CA GLU A 119 -19.74 -5.05 -15.41
C GLU A 119 -19.39 -4.88 -13.93
N TRP A 120 -18.39 -4.05 -13.66
CA TRP A 120 -17.87 -3.79 -12.32
C TRP A 120 -17.88 -2.28 -12.07
N PRO A 121 -18.93 -1.76 -11.40
CA PRO A 121 -19.04 -0.35 -11.06
C PRO A 121 -17.86 0.18 -10.23
N THR A 122 -17.26 -0.65 -9.39
CA THR A 122 -16.08 -0.29 -8.61
C THR A 122 -14.91 -1.22 -8.86
N LEU A 123 -13.73 -0.63 -9.12
CA LEU A 123 -12.46 -1.33 -9.18
C LEU A 123 -11.62 -0.98 -7.94
N VAL A 124 -11.18 -1.99 -7.20
CA VAL A 124 -10.34 -1.81 -6.00
C VAL A 124 -8.91 -2.25 -6.33
N LEU A 125 -7.99 -1.30 -6.42
CA LEU A 125 -6.60 -1.55 -6.75
C LEU A 125 -5.82 -1.96 -5.49
N ALA A 126 -5.73 -3.28 -5.29
CA ALA A 126 -4.96 -3.94 -4.22
C ALA A 126 -3.59 -4.45 -4.68
N VAL A 127 -3.10 -3.94 -5.83
CA VAL A 127 -1.71 -4.05 -6.28
C VAL A 127 -0.85 -2.92 -5.71
N THR A 128 0.45 -3.01 -5.94
CA THR A 128 1.43 -1.99 -5.58
C THR A 128 1.27 -0.76 -6.49
N ALA A 129 1.60 0.43 -5.99
CA ALA A 129 1.32 1.68 -6.71
C ALA A 129 2.04 1.80 -8.07
N ASP A 130 3.22 1.19 -8.20
CA ASP A 130 4.00 1.05 -9.44
C ASP A 130 3.31 0.14 -10.49
N ALA A 131 2.28 -0.60 -10.09
CA ALA A 131 1.53 -1.47 -10.99
C ALA A 131 0.19 -0.87 -11.44
N TYR A 132 -0.21 0.32 -10.97
CA TYR A 132 -1.53 0.88 -11.31
C TYR A 132 -1.73 1.09 -12.82
N VAL A 133 -0.78 1.73 -13.49
CA VAL A 133 -0.84 1.98 -14.95
C VAL A 133 -0.87 0.68 -15.75
N PRO A 134 0.12 -0.24 -15.60
CA PRO A 134 0.13 -1.46 -16.42
C PRO A 134 -1.07 -2.37 -16.15
N VAL A 135 -1.66 -2.35 -14.95
CA VAL A 135 -2.90 -3.09 -14.66
C VAL A 135 -4.08 -2.47 -15.38
N LEU A 136 -4.28 -1.15 -15.27
CA LEU A 136 -5.41 -0.47 -15.89
C LEU A 136 -5.38 -0.52 -17.41
N GLU A 137 -4.19 -0.47 -18.03
CA GLU A 137 -4.03 -0.58 -19.48
C GLU A 137 -4.32 -1.98 -20.03
N GLN A 138 -4.27 -3.03 -19.20
CA GLN A 138 -4.62 -4.40 -19.59
C GLN A 138 -6.12 -4.70 -19.50
N LEU A 139 -6.90 -3.85 -18.83
CA LEU A 139 -8.32 -4.11 -18.63
C LEU A 139 -9.11 -4.03 -19.95
N PRO A 140 -10.09 -4.92 -20.17
CA PRO A 140 -10.98 -4.81 -21.31
C PRO A 140 -11.71 -3.46 -21.33
N PRO A 141 -11.86 -2.81 -22.51
CA PRO A 141 -12.55 -1.53 -22.61
C PRO A 141 -13.98 -1.53 -22.04
N SER A 142 -14.67 -2.67 -22.09
CA SER A 142 -16.00 -2.85 -21.50
C SER A 142 -15.99 -2.72 -19.97
N VAL A 143 -14.99 -3.30 -19.31
CA VAL A 143 -14.82 -3.25 -17.85
C VAL A 143 -14.51 -1.83 -17.42
N LEU A 144 -13.57 -1.16 -18.09
CA LEU A 144 -13.26 0.26 -17.84
C LEU A 144 -14.51 1.11 -18.00
N LYS A 145 -15.24 0.97 -19.12
CA LYS A 145 -16.47 1.73 -19.39
C LYS A 145 -17.54 1.57 -18.32
N ALA A 146 -17.64 0.40 -17.70
CA ALA A 146 -18.58 0.13 -16.62
C ALA A 146 -18.15 0.74 -15.27
N ALA A 147 -16.84 0.96 -15.08
CA ALA A 147 -16.29 1.49 -13.84
C ALA A 147 -16.71 2.95 -13.61
N ARG A 148 -17.28 3.19 -12.44
CA ARG A 148 -17.72 4.50 -11.94
C ARG A 148 -16.84 4.98 -10.79
N CYS A 149 -16.16 4.07 -10.10
CA CYS A 149 -15.23 4.38 -9.03
C CYS A 149 -13.97 3.49 -9.09
N LEU A 150 -12.82 4.08 -8.78
CA LEU A 150 -11.57 3.38 -8.52
C LEU A 150 -11.09 3.69 -7.10
N VAL A 151 -10.84 2.65 -6.31
CA VAL A 151 -10.33 2.74 -4.94
C VAL A 151 -8.87 2.31 -4.92
N LEU A 152 -7.97 3.23 -4.55
CA LEU A 152 -6.53 3.00 -4.42
C LEU A 152 -6.21 2.63 -2.97
N VAL A 153 -5.88 1.36 -2.72
CA VAL A 153 -5.71 0.83 -1.36
C VAL A 153 -4.39 1.24 -0.73
N SER A 154 -3.32 1.30 -1.50
CA SER A 154 -1.97 1.65 -1.02
C SER A 154 -1.24 2.53 -2.03
N PRO A 155 -1.78 3.72 -2.32
CA PRO A 155 -1.19 4.64 -3.27
C PRO A 155 0.12 5.24 -2.74
N THR A 156 0.91 5.77 -3.67
CA THR A 156 1.96 6.75 -3.39
C THR A 156 1.47 8.17 -3.67
N PHE A 157 2.23 9.18 -3.25
CA PHE A 157 1.95 10.57 -3.56
C PHE A 157 1.88 10.81 -5.08
N GLY A 158 0.72 11.27 -5.57
CA GLY A 158 0.45 11.51 -6.98
C GLY A 158 -0.42 10.43 -7.64
N SER A 159 -0.71 9.31 -6.96
CA SER A 159 -1.41 8.18 -7.58
C SER A 159 -2.84 8.52 -8.01
N GLY A 160 -3.56 9.31 -7.19
CA GLY A 160 -4.91 9.76 -7.53
C GLY A 160 -4.93 10.62 -8.79
N SER A 161 -3.95 11.52 -8.95
CA SER A 161 -3.79 12.33 -10.16
C SER A 161 -3.42 11.46 -11.37
N LEU A 162 -2.47 10.52 -11.21
CA LEU A 162 -2.08 9.57 -12.25
C LEU A 162 -3.28 8.78 -12.79
N VAL A 163 -4.01 8.12 -11.88
CA VAL A 163 -5.16 7.28 -12.22
C VAL A 163 -6.29 8.13 -12.82
N GLY A 164 -6.60 9.30 -12.23
CA GLY A 164 -7.62 10.19 -12.76
C GLY A 164 -7.34 10.65 -14.21
N GLN A 165 -6.09 11.03 -14.51
CA GLN A 165 -5.68 11.46 -15.84
C GLN A 165 -5.59 10.29 -16.83
N LEU A 166 -5.13 9.12 -16.38
CA LEU A 166 -5.14 7.90 -17.18
C LEU A 166 -6.57 7.51 -17.59
N LEU A 167 -7.53 7.56 -16.66
CA LEU A 167 -8.94 7.28 -16.94
C LEU A 167 -9.54 8.29 -17.90
N GLN A 168 -9.19 9.58 -17.79
CA GLN A 168 -9.63 10.59 -18.75
C GLN A 168 -9.13 10.27 -20.18
N ARG A 169 -7.94 9.67 -20.31
CA ARG A 169 -7.40 9.21 -21.60
C ARG A 169 -8.10 7.95 -22.10
N LEU A 170 -8.32 6.96 -21.23
CA LEU A 170 -8.89 5.66 -21.59
C LEU A 170 -10.42 5.72 -21.80
N GLN A 171 -11.11 6.62 -21.10
CA GLN A 171 -12.55 6.79 -21.13
C GLN A 171 -12.95 8.27 -21.11
N PRO A 172 -12.76 9.02 -22.22
CA PRO A 172 -12.97 10.47 -22.24
C PRO A 172 -14.40 10.93 -21.96
N ALA A 173 -15.38 10.04 -22.19
CA ALA A 173 -16.81 10.33 -22.03
C ALA A 173 -17.31 10.21 -20.58
N ALA A 174 -16.47 9.73 -19.65
CA ALA A 174 -16.82 9.60 -18.25
C ALA A 174 -15.73 10.20 -17.35
N ARG A 175 -16.10 10.45 -16.10
CA ARG A 175 -15.17 10.86 -15.05
C ARG A 175 -15.43 9.99 -13.82
N PRO A 176 -14.89 8.76 -13.79
CA PRO A 176 -15.02 7.90 -12.62
C PRO A 176 -14.45 8.60 -11.39
N GLU A 177 -15.07 8.39 -10.25
CA GLU A 177 -14.54 8.83 -8.96
C GLU A 177 -13.24 8.09 -8.64
N VAL A 178 -12.21 8.81 -8.19
CA VAL A 178 -10.96 8.21 -7.70
C VAL A 178 -10.88 8.46 -6.20
N VAL A 179 -10.78 7.38 -5.44
CA VAL A 179 -10.66 7.39 -3.98
C VAL A 179 -9.28 6.86 -3.59
N SER A 180 -8.50 7.64 -2.87
CA SER A 180 -7.22 7.18 -2.31
C SER A 180 -7.34 6.96 -0.82
N PHE A 181 -6.87 5.80 -0.36
CA PHE A 181 -6.53 5.61 1.05
C PHE A 181 -5.12 6.12 1.30
N SER A 182 -4.80 6.42 2.55
CA SER A 182 -3.42 6.76 2.91
C SER A 182 -2.50 5.54 2.92
N THR A 183 -3.05 4.35 3.24
CA THR A 183 -2.34 3.08 3.31
C THR A 183 -3.37 1.95 3.46
N TYR A 184 -2.91 0.71 3.28
CA TYR A 184 -3.71 -0.48 3.60
C TYR A 184 -4.07 -0.51 5.10
N LEU A 185 -5.21 -1.14 5.41
CA LEU A 185 -5.88 -1.13 6.71
C LEU A 185 -5.10 -1.83 7.84
N GLY A 186 -4.07 -2.62 7.53
CA GLY A 186 -3.35 -3.39 8.54
C GLY A 186 -2.08 -4.06 8.03
N ASP A 187 -1.69 -5.13 8.71
CA ASP A 187 -0.64 -6.06 8.30
C ASP A 187 -1.28 -7.43 8.12
N THR A 188 -1.27 -7.92 6.88
CA THR A 188 -1.91 -9.18 6.49
C THR A 188 -0.92 -9.98 5.67
N ARG A 189 -0.78 -11.26 6.04
CA ARG A 189 0.18 -12.17 5.44
C ARG A 189 -0.44 -13.52 5.15
N TRP A 190 0.26 -14.29 4.33
CA TRP A 190 -0.03 -15.71 4.19
C TRP A 190 0.44 -16.46 5.45
N PRO A 191 -0.39 -17.33 6.06
CA PRO A 191 -0.01 -18.09 7.25
C PRO A 191 1.32 -18.84 7.07
N ASP A 192 1.46 -19.53 5.93
CA ASP A 192 2.62 -20.34 5.59
C ASP A 192 3.60 -19.62 4.64
N GLY A 193 3.45 -18.29 4.49
CA GLY A 193 4.27 -17.49 3.58
C GLY A 193 3.98 -17.70 2.08
N ARG A 194 3.05 -18.60 1.72
CA ARG A 194 2.72 -18.96 0.33
C ARG A 194 1.35 -18.42 -0.10
N PRO A 195 1.19 -17.97 -1.36
CA PRO A 195 -0.10 -17.54 -1.88
C PRO A 195 -1.18 -18.62 -1.72
N GLY A 196 -2.37 -18.23 -1.25
CA GLY A 196 -3.51 -19.13 -1.09
C GLY A 196 -4.82 -18.38 -0.87
N SER A 197 -5.91 -19.09 -0.60
CA SER A 197 -7.22 -18.49 -0.35
C SER A 197 -7.42 -18.02 1.11
N ARG A 198 -6.44 -18.27 1.98
CA ARG A 198 -6.47 -17.96 3.42
C ARG A 198 -5.38 -16.96 3.79
N ALA A 199 -5.75 -15.84 4.40
CA ALA A 199 -4.83 -14.82 4.90
C ALA A 199 -5.02 -14.58 6.40
N VAL A 200 -3.97 -14.16 7.11
CA VAL A 200 -4.01 -13.80 8.53
C VAL A 200 -3.62 -12.35 8.69
N THR A 201 -4.49 -11.57 9.31
CA THR A 201 -4.23 -10.18 9.73
C THR A 201 -3.65 -10.18 11.14
N THR A 202 -2.40 -9.75 11.25
CA THR A 202 -1.61 -9.73 12.49
C THR A 202 -1.68 -8.39 13.21
N GLY A 203 -1.81 -7.30 12.45
CA GLY A 203 -1.96 -5.94 12.97
C GLY A 203 -3.04 -5.18 12.21
N VAL A 204 -3.71 -4.27 12.89
CA VAL A 204 -4.76 -3.43 12.32
C VAL A 204 -4.50 -1.99 12.71
N LYS A 205 -4.59 -1.08 11.74
CA LYS A 205 -4.48 0.34 12.04
C LYS A 205 -5.75 0.82 12.71
N ARG A 206 -5.60 1.61 13.79
CA ARG A 206 -6.74 2.27 14.44
C ARG A 206 -7.36 3.33 13.53
N LYS A 207 -6.53 3.96 12.70
CA LYS A 207 -6.93 5.03 11.80
C LYS A 207 -6.22 4.92 10.44
N VAL A 208 -6.95 5.21 9.38
CA VAL A 208 -6.43 5.52 8.04
C VAL A 208 -7.10 6.79 7.53
N PHE A 209 -6.52 7.43 6.52
CA PHE A 209 -7.12 8.59 5.88
C PHE A 209 -7.66 8.20 4.51
N ILE A 210 -8.73 8.86 4.07
CA ILE A 210 -9.41 8.61 2.80
C ILE A 210 -9.71 9.95 2.13
N GLY A 211 -9.55 10.03 0.82
CA GLY A 211 -9.90 11.23 0.06
C GLY A 211 -10.40 10.89 -1.33
N SER A 212 -11.36 11.66 -1.83
CA SER A 212 -12.01 11.44 -3.13
C SER A 212 -11.79 12.61 -4.08
N SER A 213 -11.73 12.32 -5.38
CA SER A 213 -11.78 13.32 -6.44
C SER A 213 -13.09 14.13 -6.44
N CYS A 214 -14.12 13.67 -5.74
CA CYS A 214 -15.40 14.36 -5.54
C CYS A 214 -15.42 15.27 -4.30
N GLY A 215 -14.32 15.36 -3.54
CA GLY A 215 -14.18 16.24 -2.38
C GLY A 215 -14.16 15.47 -1.04
N ARG A 216 -14.52 16.16 0.05
CA ARG A 216 -14.44 15.63 1.43
C ARG A 216 -15.48 14.58 1.78
N SER A 217 -16.58 14.49 1.03
CA SER A 217 -17.55 13.42 1.18
C SER A 217 -18.02 12.96 -0.19
N SER A 218 -18.20 11.64 -0.30
CA SER A 218 -18.91 10.99 -1.38
C SER A 218 -19.65 9.78 -0.81
N ALA A 219 -20.70 9.33 -1.48
CA ALA A 219 -21.45 8.16 -1.03
C ALA A 219 -20.58 6.88 -0.98
N VAL A 220 -19.59 6.76 -1.88
CA VAL A 220 -18.58 5.69 -1.84
C VAL A 220 -17.72 5.79 -0.59
N MET A 221 -17.21 6.99 -0.28
CA MET A 221 -16.42 7.21 0.94
C MET A 221 -17.23 6.85 2.19
N GLU A 222 -18.48 7.32 2.29
CA GLU A 222 -19.34 7.06 3.44
C GLU A 222 -19.58 5.55 3.66
N GLU A 223 -19.78 4.78 2.59
CA GLU A 223 -19.91 3.32 2.69
C GLU A 223 -18.62 2.62 3.12
N LEU A 224 -17.48 3.03 2.56
CA LEU A 224 -16.17 2.47 2.94
C LEU A 224 -15.81 2.81 4.40
N GLN A 225 -16.05 4.06 4.82
CA GLN A 225 -15.88 4.50 6.19
C GLN A 225 -16.79 3.70 7.13
N GLY A 226 -18.06 3.52 6.77
CA GLY A 226 -19.01 2.71 7.55
C GLY A 226 -18.60 1.24 7.66
N ALA A 227 -18.15 0.63 6.57
CA ALA A 227 -17.67 -0.75 6.55
C ALA A 227 -16.44 -0.94 7.45
N CYS A 228 -15.47 -0.02 7.38
CA CYS A 228 -14.26 -0.08 8.20
C CYS A 228 -14.53 0.24 9.68
N ALA A 229 -15.45 1.18 9.98
CA ALA A 229 -15.83 1.53 11.33
C ALA A 229 -16.47 0.36 12.09
N ARG A 230 -17.26 -0.48 11.40
CA ARG A 230 -17.81 -1.73 11.97
C ARG A 230 -16.73 -2.73 12.39
N SER A 231 -15.53 -2.62 11.80
CA SER A 231 -14.35 -3.40 12.16
C SER A 231 -13.39 -2.69 13.11
N GLY A 232 -13.79 -1.56 13.69
CA GLY A 232 -13.00 -0.80 14.65
C GLY A 232 -11.89 0.06 14.02
N ILE A 233 -11.99 0.35 12.73
CA ILE A 233 -11.01 1.16 11.98
C ILE A 233 -11.64 2.52 11.66
N ALA A 234 -11.07 3.59 12.21
CA ALA A 234 -11.46 4.94 11.83
C ALA A 234 -10.91 5.30 10.45
N MET A 235 -11.75 5.86 9.59
CA MET A 235 -11.34 6.40 8.29
C MET A 235 -11.62 7.90 8.27
N GLU A 236 -10.58 8.72 8.44
CA GLU A 236 -10.73 10.18 8.44
C GLU A 236 -10.72 10.71 7.00
N ALA A 237 -11.79 11.42 6.64
CA ALA A 237 -11.94 12.00 5.32
C ALA A 237 -11.12 13.30 5.17
N LEU A 238 -10.36 13.40 4.08
CA LEU A 238 -9.61 14.59 3.67
C LEU A 238 -10.13 15.17 2.36
N GLU A 239 -9.70 16.39 2.02
CA GLU A 239 -10.22 17.15 0.87
C GLU A 239 -9.96 16.58 -0.51
N SER A 240 -8.99 15.67 -0.66
CA SER A 240 -8.63 15.12 -1.96
C SER A 240 -7.86 13.80 -1.82
N PRO A 241 -7.74 13.01 -2.91
CA PRO A 241 -6.92 11.82 -2.92
C PRO A 241 -5.45 12.13 -2.57
N LEU A 242 -4.91 13.23 -3.13
CA LEU A 242 -3.56 13.72 -2.82
C LEU A 242 -3.38 14.00 -1.33
N ALA A 243 -4.36 14.64 -0.67
CA ALA A 243 -4.29 14.91 0.77
C ALA A 243 -4.20 13.60 1.58
N ALA A 244 -4.98 12.58 1.24
CA ALA A 244 -4.89 11.25 1.86
C ALA A 244 -3.54 10.58 1.62
N GLU A 245 -3.00 10.68 0.40
CA GLU A 245 -1.70 10.10 0.04
C GLU A 245 -0.53 10.69 0.85
N THR A 246 -0.61 11.96 1.29
CA THR A 246 0.40 12.53 2.20
C THR A 246 0.39 11.92 3.60
N ARG A 247 -0.66 11.19 3.98
CA ARG A 247 -0.76 10.49 5.28
C ARG A 247 -0.23 9.06 5.20
N ASN A 248 0.78 8.84 4.37
CA ASN A 248 1.50 7.59 4.22
C ASN A 248 2.88 7.70 4.86
N ILE A 249 3.09 7.06 6.02
CA ILE A 249 4.36 7.13 6.76
C ILE A 249 5.56 6.70 5.92
N SER A 250 5.38 5.69 5.06
CA SER A 250 6.47 5.13 4.24
C SER A 250 7.05 6.13 3.25
N LEU A 251 6.35 7.21 2.89
CA LEU A 251 6.92 8.30 2.09
C LEU A 251 8.09 8.99 2.80
N TYR A 252 7.99 9.14 4.13
CA TYR A 252 8.91 9.92 4.92
C TYR A 252 10.04 9.08 5.51
N VAL A 253 9.75 7.83 5.88
CA VAL A 253 10.68 7.00 6.66
C VAL A 253 11.41 5.93 5.85
N HIS A 254 10.81 5.38 4.78
CA HIS A 254 11.47 4.30 4.05
C HIS A 254 12.68 4.76 3.23
N PRO A 255 12.65 5.90 2.51
CA PRO A 255 13.81 6.34 1.75
C PRO A 255 15.10 6.40 2.59
N PRO A 256 15.16 7.08 3.74
CA PRO A 256 16.37 7.09 4.57
C PRO A 256 16.68 5.72 5.20
N LEU A 257 15.67 4.89 5.51
CA LEU A 257 15.88 3.56 6.11
C LEU A 257 16.43 2.51 5.14
N PHE A 258 16.08 2.58 3.86
CA PHE A 258 16.41 1.56 2.87
C PHE A 258 17.40 2.01 1.79
N MET A 259 17.54 3.31 1.54
CA MET A 259 18.40 3.85 0.48
C MET A 259 19.66 4.54 1.02
N ASN A 260 20.15 4.09 2.18
CA ASN A 260 21.46 4.42 2.73
C ASN A 260 22.49 3.30 2.43
N GLU A 261 23.77 3.56 2.64
CA GLU A 261 24.85 2.62 2.34
C GLU A 261 24.68 1.27 3.05
N PHE A 262 24.44 1.26 4.36
CA PHE A 262 24.27 0.03 5.15
C PHE A 262 23.14 -0.85 4.62
N ALA A 263 21.97 -0.24 4.39
CA ALA A 263 20.79 -0.97 3.96
C ALA A 263 20.93 -1.47 2.51
N LEU A 264 21.51 -0.67 1.61
CA LEU A 264 21.72 -1.07 0.23
C LEU A 264 22.80 -2.15 0.11
N GLU A 265 23.85 -2.12 0.93
CA GLU A 265 24.82 -3.22 1.02
C GLU A 265 24.17 -4.51 1.48
N ALA A 266 23.27 -4.45 2.47
CA ALA A 266 22.50 -5.60 2.91
C ALA A 266 21.58 -6.16 1.82
N VAL A 267 20.90 -5.28 1.08
CA VAL A 267 19.95 -5.65 0.02
C VAL A 267 20.68 -6.25 -1.19
N PHE A 268 21.74 -5.60 -1.65
CA PHE A 268 22.46 -5.96 -2.88
C PHE A 268 23.62 -6.95 -2.65
N SER A 269 23.80 -7.43 -1.43
CA SER A 269 24.76 -8.50 -1.16
C SER A 269 24.38 -9.78 -1.90
N LEU A 270 25.40 -10.42 -2.48
CA LEU A 270 25.32 -11.75 -3.10
C LEU A 270 25.86 -12.85 -2.17
N GLU A 271 26.31 -12.48 -0.97
CA GLU A 271 26.88 -13.40 0.01
C GLU A 271 25.77 -14.15 0.75
N SER A 272 25.86 -15.48 0.77
CA SER A 272 24.86 -16.35 1.39
C SER A 272 25.01 -16.51 2.91
N ASP A 273 26.16 -16.15 3.47
CA ASP A 273 26.54 -16.34 4.88
C ASP A 273 26.53 -15.05 5.71
N ARG A 274 26.00 -13.96 5.14
CA ARG A 274 25.90 -12.67 5.82
C ARG A 274 25.02 -12.76 7.07
N VAL A 275 25.47 -12.12 8.15
CA VAL A 275 24.68 -11.96 9.38
C VAL A 275 23.41 -11.15 9.08
N GLN A 276 22.25 -11.67 9.52
CA GLN A 276 20.96 -10.99 9.33
C GLN A 276 20.96 -9.62 10.01
N THR A 277 20.65 -8.58 9.22
CA THR A 277 20.48 -7.21 9.70
C THR A 277 19.01 -6.78 9.64
N TYR A 278 18.64 -5.78 10.43
CA TYR A 278 17.25 -5.40 10.65
C TYR A 278 17.02 -3.92 10.36
N VAL A 279 15.87 -3.59 9.78
CA VAL A 279 15.54 -2.24 9.30
C VAL A 279 15.48 -1.22 10.44
N TYR A 280 14.92 -1.64 11.59
CA TYR A 280 14.56 -0.73 12.67
C TYR A 280 15.48 -0.83 13.89
N LYS A 281 16.63 -1.51 13.77
CA LYS A 281 17.64 -1.57 14.83
C LYS A 281 18.67 -0.45 14.68
N LEU A 282 19.32 -0.12 15.80
CA LEU A 282 20.49 0.75 15.82
C LEU A 282 21.69 0.03 15.21
N TYR A 283 22.67 0.79 14.72
CA TYR A 283 23.94 0.23 14.25
C TYR A 283 24.68 -0.50 15.40
N PRO A 284 25.29 -1.69 15.16
CA PRO A 284 25.53 -2.34 13.86
C PRO A 284 24.45 -3.33 13.41
N GLU A 285 23.39 -3.55 14.18
CA GLU A 285 22.34 -4.51 13.82
C GLU A 285 21.39 -3.97 12.74
N GLY A 286 21.32 -2.63 12.60
CA GLY A 286 20.50 -1.94 11.62
C GLY A 286 21.07 -0.56 11.22
N PRO A 287 20.39 0.15 10.31
CA PRO A 287 20.92 1.38 9.72
C PRO A 287 20.75 2.63 10.60
N ILE A 288 19.99 2.55 11.71
CA ILE A 288 19.63 3.75 12.48
C ILE A 288 20.86 4.33 13.19
N THR A 289 21.20 5.55 12.80
CA THR A 289 22.32 6.36 13.27
C THR A 289 21.91 7.85 13.26
N PRO A 290 22.65 8.76 13.94
CA PRO A 290 22.39 10.19 13.85
C PRO A 290 22.36 10.71 12.39
N SER A 291 23.26 10.21 11.54
CA SER A 291 23.31 10.58 10.11
C SER A 291 22.04 10.19 9.36
N LEU A 292 21.52 8.98 9.60
CA LEU A 292 20.24 8.54 9.01
C LEU A 292 19.08 9.40 9.49
N ILE A 293 19.04 9.77 10.77
CA ILE A 293 17.98 10.62 11.32
C ILE A 293 18.02 12.03 10.73
N ARG A 294 19.22 12.58 10.48
CA ARG A 294 19.39 13.83 9.73
C ARG A 294 18.79 13.71 8.33
N ASP A 295 19.07 12.61 7.61
CA ASP A 295 18.52 12.37 6.28
C ASP A 295 16.99 12.24 6.30
N MET A 296 16.43 11.59 7.32
CA MET A 296 14.99 11.48 7.50
C MET A 296 14.32 12.83 7.72
N ARG A 297 14.91 13.67 8.59
CA ARG A 297 14.44 15.05 8.77
C ARG A 297 14.49 15.83 7.45
N SER A 298 15.60 15.77 6.73
CA SER A 298 15.74 16.49 5.46
C SER A 298 14.75 16.00 4.40
N CYS A 299 14.56 14.69 4.26
CA CYS A 299 13.52 14.13 3.37
C CYS A 299 12.13 14.63 3.74
N TRP A 300 11.79 14.68 5.02
CA TRP A 300 10.50 15.22 5.46
C TRP A 300 10.33 16.70 5.12
N LEU A 301 11.36 17.52 5.27
CA LEU A 301 11.30 18.94 4.88
C LEU A 301 11.17 19.10 3.36
N GLU A 302 11.89 18.31 2.56
CA GLU A 302 11.78 18.29 1.10
C GLU A 302 10.36 17.89 0.65
N ILE A 303 9.81 16.81 1.21
CA ILE A 303 8.43 16.39 0.92
C ILE A 303 7.43 17.45 1.39
N SER A 304 7.66 18.09 2.54
CA SER A 304 6.81 19.18 3.04
C SER A 304 6.78 20.37 2.08
N ALA A 305 7.92 20.73 1.49
CA ALA A 305 8.02 21.78 0.49
C ALA A 305 7.26 21.40 -0.80
N ILE A 306 7.33 20.14 -1.25
CA ILE A 306 6.54 19.64 -2.39
C ILE A 306 5.04 19.76 -2.10
N VAL A 307 4.61 19.31 -0.92
CA VAL A 307 3.20 19.35 -0.47
C VAL A 307 2.69 20.79 -0.39
N GLN A 308 3.50 21.73 0.13
CA GLN A 308 3.16 23.15 0.14
C GLN A 308 3.07 23.74 -1.27
N ALA A 309 3.98 23.36 -2.17
CA ALA A 309 4.02 23.87 -3.54
C ALA A 309 2.79 23.50 -4.39
N ILE A 310 1.98 22.54 -3.94
CA ILE A 310 0.68 22.16 -4.52
C ILE A 310 -0.52 22.61 -3.67
N GLY A 311 -0.29 23.45 -2.65
CA GLY A 311 -1.35 24.05 -1.83
C GLY A 311 -1.93 23.15 -0.74
N LEU A 312 -1.23 22.08 -0.36
CA LEU A 312 -1.63 21.20 0.74
C LEU A 312 -0.84 21.52 2.01
N ARG A 313 -1.39 21.11 3.16
CA ARG A 313 -0.74 21.28 4.46
C ARG A 313 0.23 20.13 4.75
N PRO A 314 1.53 20.40 5.01
CA PRO A 314 2.47 19.39 5.47
C PRO A 314 2.05 18.75 6.79
N ILE A 315 2.56 17.55 7.01
CA ILE A 315 2.40 16.87 8.29
C ILE A 315 3.42 17.35 9.32
N ASN A 316 3.02 17.36 10.58
CA ASN A 316 3.95 17.24 11.69
C ASN A 316 4.39 15.78 11.76
N LEU A 317 5.64 15.50 11.33
CA LEU A 317 6.13 14.13 11.19
C LEU A 317 6.14 13.37 12.51
N LEU A 318 6.72 13.93 13.58
CA LEU A 318 6.87 13.22 14.85
C LEU A 318 5.52 12.89 15.47
N ARG A 319 4.58 13.84 15.44
CA ARG A 319 3.20 13.61 15.91
C ARG A 319 2.53 12.52 15.08
N PHE A 320 2.63 12.60 13.75
CA PHE A 320 2.05 11.59 12.85
C PHE A 320 2.64 10.19 13.08
N MET A 321 3.96 10.07 13.27
CA MET A 321 4.63 8.80 13.55
C MET A 321 4.23 8.19 14.90
N THR A 322 3.87 9.03 15.87
CA THR A 322 3.60 8.63 17.26
C THR A 322 2.11 8.40 17.51
N GLU A 323 1.26 9.34 17.15
CA GLU A 323 -0.17 9.28 17.46
C GLU A 323 -0.97 8.46 16.46
N GLU A 324 -0.56 8.48 15.18
CA GLU A 324 -1.35 7.89 14.08
C GLU A 324 -0.75 6.59 13.54
N CYS A 325 0.52 6.30 13.86
CA CYS A 325 1.19 5.08 13.40
C CYS A 325 1.47 4.12 14.56
N TYR A 326 2.55 4.35 15.32
CA TYR A 326 2.94 3.49 16.44
C TYR A 326 3.24 4.34 17.68
N PRO A 327 2.47 4.19 18.76
CA PRO A 327 2.64 5.00 19.95
C PRO A 327 3.92 4.64 20.69
N VAL A 328 4.46 5.62 21.42
CA VAL A 328 5.49 5.43 22.45
C VAL A 328 4.93 5.78 23.82
N ARG A 329 5.67 5.43 24.87
CA ARG A 329 5.29 5.83 26.24
C ARG A 329 5.42 7.35 26.40
N PRO A 330 4.52 8.03 27.13
CA PRO A 330 4.60 9.49 27.35
C PRO A 330 5.90 9.95 28.03
N GLN A 331 6.59 9.06 28.73
CA GLN A 331 7.92 9.32 29.32
C GLN A 331 9.03 9.45 28.27
N SER A 332 8.82 8.91 27.06
CA SER A 332 9.80 8.97 25.97
C SER A 332 9.65 10.25 25.13
N LEU A 333 8.41 10.69 24.88
CA LEU A 333 8.11 11.91 24.13
C LEU A 333 6.92 12.61 24.76
N SER A 334 7.07 13.88 25.11
CA SER A 334 6.00 14.68 25.70
C SER A 334 5.02 15.20 24.64
N SER A 335 3.77 15.42 25.03
CA SER A 335 2.77 16.00 24.14
C SER A 335 3.15 17.39 23.61
N GLU A 336 3.86 18.20 24.40
CA GLU A 336 4.34 19.52 23.98
C GLU A 336 5.38 19.39 22.84
N GLU A 337 6.35 18.47 22.99
CA GLU A 337 7.35 18.21 21.94
C GLU A 337 6.69 17.66 20.67
N LEU A 338 5.70 16.77 20.81
CA LEU A 338 4.93 16.28 19.67
C LEU A 338 4.22 17.43 18.94
N GLU A 339 3.56 18.34 19.66
CA GLU A 339 2.83 19.45 19.05
C GLU A 339 3.75 20.46 18.36
N ARG A 340 4.81 20.87 19.05
CA ARG A 340 5.74 21.93 18.62
C ARG A 340 6.84 21.44 17.68
N PHE A 341 6.94 20.14 17.41
CA PHE A 341 8.00 19.53 16.60
C PHE A 341 8.41 20.34 15.34
N PRO A 342 7.49 20.85 14.50
CA PRO A 342 7.86 21.61 13.31
C PRO A 342 8.58 22.93 13.58
N GLU A 343 8.42 23.49 14.78
CA GLU A 343 8.96 24.78 15.23
C GLU A 343 10.29 24.63 15.97
N LEU A 344 10.64 23.41 16.39
CA LEU A 344 11.89 23.12 17.09
C LEU A 344 13.09 23.28 16.16
N ASP A 345 14.26 23.53 16.76
CA ASP A 345 15.50 23.60 16.00
C ASP A 345 15.90 22.24 15.40
N ALA A 346 16.79 22.29 14.42
CA ALA A 346 17.18 21.11 13.65
C ALA A 346 17.76 19.97 14.49
N VAL A 347 18.54 20.29 15.52
CA VAL A 347 19.21 19.30 16.38
C VAL A 347 18.18 18.66 17.28
N HIS A 348 17.28 19.45 17.85
CA HIS A 348 16.20 18.95 18.70
C HIS A 348 15.23 18.07 17.90
N GLN A 349 14.85 18.47 16.67
CA GLN A 349 14.04 17.61 15.79
C GLN A 349 14.72 16.25 15.54
N GLN A 350 16.01 16.24 15.26
CA GLN A 350 16.77 15.00 15.06
C GLN A 350 16.84 14.18 16.35
N TYR A 351 17.06 14.81 17.49
CA TYR A 351 17.09 14.14 18.79
C TYR A 351 15.77 13.40 19.09
N LEU A 352 14.63 14.06 18.90
CA LEU A 352 13.32 13.45 19.14
C LEU A 352 12.99 12.33 18.15
N LEU A 353 13.38 12.47 16.88
CA LEU A 353 13.25 11.38 15.90
C LEU A 353 14.12 10.17 16.31
N TYR A 354 15.35 10.41 16.78
CA TYR A 354 16.21 9.34 17.27
C TYR A 354 15.62 8.65 18.50
N ILE A 355 15.14 9.42 19.51
CA ILE A 355 14.43 8.87 20.68
C ILE A 355 13.25 8.02 20.24
N ARG A 356 12.42 8.53 19.31
CA ARG A 356 11.26 7.80 18.80
C ARG A 356 11.64 6.41 18.29
N TYR A 357 12.71 6.29 17.51
CA TYR A 357 13.16 5.00 17.01
C TYR A 357 13.77 4.12 18.11
N ALA A 358 14.55 4.68 19.02
CA ALA A 358 15.10 3.94 20.16
C ALA A 358 13.98 3.38 21.07
N SER A 359 12.91 4.14 21.29
CA SER A 359 11.74 3.72 22.08
C SER A 359 10.91 2.62 21.43
N LEU A 360 11.12 2.32 20.15
CA LEU A 360 10.43 1.28 19.39
C LEU A 360 11.35 0.13 18.97
N LEU A 361 12.52 0.00 19.62
CA LEU A 361 13.33 -1.21 19.48
C LEU A 361 12.58 -2.46 19.97
N ILE A 362 11.77 -2.25 20.99
CA ILE A 362 10.78 -3.20 21.52
C ILE A 362 9.38 -2.64 21.31
N ASP A 363 8.35 -3.46 21.47
CA ASP A 363 6.97 -2.96 21.64
C ASP A 363 6.81 -2.57 23.12
N PRO A 364 6.78 -1.26 23.45
CA PRO A 364 6.74 -0.82 24.84
C PRO A 364 5.38 -1.06 25.50
N PHE A 365 4.38 -1.56 24.77
CA PHE A 365 3.06 -1.91 25.27
C PHE A 365 2.81 -3.42 25.30
N SER A 366 3.71 -4.24 24.75
CA SER A 366 3.64 -5.69 24.88
C SER A 366 3.79 -6.14 26.33
N GLU A 367 3.22 -7.29 26.68
CA GLU A 367 3.48 -7.90 27.99
C GLU A 367 4.92 -8.43 28.01
N PRO A 368 5.76 -8.03 28.99
CA PRO A 368 7.11 -8.56 29.09
C PRO A 368 7.09 -10.03 29.52
N ASP A 369 8.09 -10.78 29.09
CA ASP A 369 8.30 -12.16 29.54
C ASP A 369 8.75 -12.24 31.02
N GLY A 370 8.94 -13.46 31.53
CA GLY A 370 9.39 -13.69 32.92
C GLY A 370 10.78 -13.12 33.26
N GLN A 371 11.54 -12.63 32.27
CA GLN A 371 12.82 -11.95 32.44
C GLN A 371 12.71 -10.42 32.22
N GLY A 372 11.50 -9.89 32.03
CA GLY A 372 11.28 -8.46 31.77
C GLY A 372 11.55 -8.04 30.32
N ARG A 373 11.70 -8.98 29.37
CA ARG A 373 11.94 -8.67 27.96
C ARG A 373 10.61 -8.48 27.24
N TYR A 374 10.50 -7.36 26.54
CA TYR A 374 9.36 -7.05 25.69
C TYR A 374 9.53 -7.70 24.32
N PHE A 375 8.44 -7.74 23.55
CA PHE A 375 8.46 -8.21 22.17
C PHE A 375 9.44 -7.38 21.32
N ASP A 376 10.32 -8.04 20.56
CA ASP A 376 11.29 -7.38 19.68
C ASP A 376 10.60 -6.82 18.43
N PHE A 377 10.11 -5.58 18.56
CA PHE A 377 9.42 -4.87 17.49
C PHE A 377 10.36 -4.44 16.35
N SER A 378 11.66 -4.33 16.64
CA SER A 378 12.67 -3.92 15.65
C SER A 378 13.17 -5.03 14.73
N ALA A 379 12.83 -6.29 14.99
CA ALA A 379 13.30 -7.47 14.28
C ALA A 379 12.69 -7.66 12.87
N VAL A 380 12.59 -6.59 12.09
CA VAL A 380 12.16 -6.64 10.69
C VAL A 380 13.39 -6.84 9.80
N PRO A 381 13.56 -8.01 9.15
CA PRO A 381 14.79 -8.32 8.41
C PRO A 381 14.90 -7.49 7.13
N ILE A 382 16.11 -6.99 6.86
CA ILE A 382 16.46 -6.51 5.52
C ILE A 382 16.64 -7.74 4.64
N ARG A 383 15.83 -7.84 3.59
CA ARG A 383 15.91 -8.95 2.62
C ARG A 383 16.95 -8.61 1.57
N SER A 384 17.72 -9.61 1.19
CA SER A 384 18.67 -9.51 0.08
C SER A 384 18.03 -9.89 -1.25
N LEU A 385 18.77 -9.70 -2.33
CA LEU A 385 18.44 -10.24 -3.65
C LEU A 385 18.13 -11.74 -3.56
N ALA A 386 17.15 -12.19 -4.35
CA ALA A 386 16.80 -13.60 -4.42
C ALA A 386 16.33 -13.96 -5.83
N VAL A 387 16.40 -15.25 -6.17
CA VAL A 387 15.77 -15.78 -7.38
C VAL A 387 14.29 -15.99 -7.13
N ASN A 388 13.46 -15.46 -8.02
CA ASN A 388 12.02 -15.53 -7.92
C ASN A 388 11.43 -16.82 -8.54
N ASP A 389 10.10 -16.98 -8.47
CA ASP A 389 9.40 -18.18 -8.97
C ASP A 389 9.53 -18.37 -10.51
N GLU A 390 9.99 -17.36 -11.24
CA GLU A 390 10.30 -17.45 -12.67
C GLU A 390 11.77 -17.73 -12.97
N GLY A 391 12.59 -18.01 -11.95
CA GLY A 391 14.02 -18.28 -12.13
C GLY A 391 14.86 -17.04 -12.44
N ARG A 392 14.33 -15.83 -12.17
CA ARG A 392 15.06 -14.57 -12.39
C ARG A 392 15.45 -13.95 -11.06
N TRP A 393 16.62 -13.32 -11.00
CA TRP A 393 16.98 -12.48 -9.86
C TRP A 393 16.01 -11.31 -9.72
N GLU A 394 15.58 -11.06 -8.49
CA GLU A 394 14.62 -10.03 -8.14
C GLU A 394 15.12 -9.15 -6.99
N VAL A 395 14.88 -7.85 -7.12
CA VAL A 395 15.09 -6.89 -6.04
C VAL A 395 13.91 -7.00 -5.08
N PRO A 396 14.15 -7.16 -3.77
CA PRO A 396 13.07 -7.23 -2.80
C PRO A 396 12.19 -5.99 -2.83
N ARG A 397 10.93 -6.18 -2.42
CA ARG A 397 9.90 -5.12 -2.38
C ARG A 397 10.40 -3.81 -1.77
N MET A 398 11.14 -3.90 -0.66
CA MET A 398 11.88 -2.79 -0.08
C MET A 398 13.37 -3.03 -0.42
N PRO A 399 14.03 -2.17 -1.22
CA PRO A 399 13.63 -0.81 -1.57
C PRO A 399 12.91 -0.65 -2.93
N LYS A 400 12.61 -1.71 -3.70
CA LYS A 400 12.06 -1.55 -5.08
C LYS A 400 10.87 -0.58 -5.17
N GLU A 401 9.87 -0.75 -4.31
CA GLU A 401 8.72 0.17 -4.27
C GLU A 401 9.10 1.53 -3.72
N ASP A 402 9.99 1.58 -2.73
CA ASP A 402 10.42 2.83 -2.11
C ASP A 402 11.19 3.70 -3.12
N TYR A 403 11.97 3.09 -4.02
CA TYR A 403 12.57 3.74 -5.18
C TYR A 403 11.50 4.39 -6.06
N TYR A 404 10.48 3.63 -6.49
CA TYR A 404 9.39 4.18 -7.33
C TYR A 404 8.72 5.39 -6.67
N ARG A 405 8.33 5.27 -5.39
CA ARG A 405 7.67 6.37 -4.67
C ARG A 405 8.54 7.62 -4.60
N THR A 406 9.84 7.42 -4.36
CA THR A 406 10.80 8.51 -4.22
C THR A 406 11.16 9.14 -5.56
N ALA A 407 11.25 8.35 -6.63
CA ALA A 407 11.46 8.83 -7.99
C ALA A 407 10.26 9.66 -8.49
N ILE A 408 9.03 9.25 -8.18
CA ILE A 408 7.83 10.05 -8.47
C ILE A 408 7.85 11.38 -7.70
N LEU A 409 8.18 11.37 -6.40
CA LEU A 409 8.33 12.59 -5.61
C LEU A 409 9.38 13.54 -6.20
N GLN A 410 10.56 13.02 -6.55
CA GLN A 410 11.62 13.77 -7.21
C GLN A 410 11.13 14.39 -8.53
N GLY A 411 10.47 13.59 -9.37
CA GLY A 411 9.94 14.06 -10.65
C GLY A 411 8.92 15.18 -10.49
N ILE A 412 7.99 15.04 -9.54
CA ILE A 412 7.03 16.11 -9.19
C ILE A 412 7.78 17.35 -8.71
N ALA A 413 8.75 17.21 -7.79
CA ALA A 413 9.51 18.32 -7.24
C ALA A 413 10.23 19.12 -8.33
N ARG A 414 10.90 18.43 -9.28
CA ARG A 414 11.58 19.06 -10.43
C ARG A 414 10.61 19.87 -11.29
N ARG A 415 9.41 19.35 -11.56
CA ARG A 415 8.36 20.05 -12.33
C ARG A 415 7.75 21.23 -11.57
N LEU A 416 7.80 21.20 -10.24
CA LEU A 416 7.39 22.28 -9.36
C LEU A 416 8.52 23.29 -9.08
N GLY A 417 9.77 23.00 -9.47
CA GLY A 417 10.94 23.82 -9.13
C GLY A 417 11.31 23.78 -7.64
N VAL A 418 10.99 22.68 -6.95
CA VAL A 418 11.33 22.45 -5.54
C VAL A 418 12.62 21.62 -5.48
N PRO A 419 13.68 22.08 -4.78
CA PRO A 419 14.92 21.33 -4.65
C PRO A 419 14.75 20.15 -3.69
N THR A 420 15.37 19.01 -4.02
CA THR A 420 15.27 17.77 -3.24
C THR A 420 16.63 17.06 -3.10
N PRO A 421 17.67 17.73 -2.58
CA PRO A 421 19.04 17.21 -2.59
C PRO A 421 19.22 15.89 -1.81
N THR A 422 18.47 15.68 -0.74
CA THR A 422 18.54 14.44 0.04
C THR A 422 17.91 13.29 -0.73
N ILE A 423 16.71 13.50 -1.28
CA ILE A 423 16.05 12.53 -2.16
C ILE A 423 16.93 12.19 -3.37
N ASP A 424 17.54 13.20 -4.01
CA ASP A 424 18.43 13.03 -5.16
C ASP A 424 19.62 12.12 -4.81
N ARG A 425 20.25 12.35 -3.65
CA ARG A 425 21.36 11.53 -3.17
C ARG A 425 20.92 10.10 -2.87
N LEU A 426 19.79 9.90 -2.19
CA LEU A 426 19.28 8.56 -1.84
C LEU A 426 18.96 7.74 -3.11
N LEU A 427 18.32 8.36 -4.10
CA LEU A 427 18.06 7.73 -5.40
C LEU A 427 19.37 7.39 -6.12
N GLY A 428 20.34 8.30 -6.14
CA GLY A 428 21.65 8.06 -6.74
C GLY A 428 22.42 6.90 -6.09
N LEU A 429 22.31 6.74 -4.75
CA LEU A 429 22.88 5.59 -4.04
C LEU A 429 22.22 4.28 -4.47
N TYR A 430 20.88 4.24 -4.54
CA TYR A 430 20.15 3.05 -4.98
C TYR A 430 20.52 2.68 -6.43
N GLU A 431 20.50 3.64 -7.35
CA GLU A 431 20.81 3.44 -8.77
C GLU A 431 22.25 2.96 -8.98
N SER A 432 23.21 3.52 -8.24
CA SER A 432 24.61 3.09 -8.26
C SER A 432 24.76 1.64 -7.80
N ARG A 433 24.14 1.25 -6.68
CA ARG A 433 24.20 -0.12 -6.16
C ARG A 433 23.48 -1.10 -7.08
N LEU A 434 22.38 -0.69 -7.69
CA LEU A 434 21.68 -1.50 -8.68
C LEU A 434 22.52 -1.73 -9.94
N ALA A 435 23.20 -0.70 -10.45
CA ALA A 435 24.10 -0.83 -11.59
C ALA A 435 25.27 -1.77 -11.28
N GLN A 436 25.84 -1.71 -10.08
CA GLN A 436 26.87 -2.64 -9.62
C GLN A 436 26.35 -4.09 -9.58
N ALA A 437 25.17 -4.32 -8.99
CA ALA A 437 24.57 -5.65 -8.91
C ALA A 437 24.28 -6.22 -10.32
N ARG A 438 23.79 -5.39 -11.26
CA ARG A 438 23.61 -5.81 -12.66
C ARG A 438 24.91 -6.24 -13.32
N ALA A 439 26.00 -5.52 -13.09
CA ALA A 439 27.29 -5.86 -13.65
C ALA A 439 27.81 -7.20 -13.09
N GLN A 440 27.63 -7.43 -11.79
CA GLN A 440 28.01 -8.69 -11.13
C GLN A 440 27.15 -9.87 -11.59
N LEU A 441 25.87 -9.62 -11.90
CA LEU A 441 24.91 -10.63 -12.36
C LEU A 441 24.73 -10.65 -13.89
N ALA A 442 25.67 -10.11 -14.67
CA ALA A 442 25.49 -9.90 -16.11
C ALA A 442 25.21 -11.20 -16.91
N ALA A 443 25.64 -12.36 -16.41
CA ALA A 443 25.39 -13.66 -17.02
C ALA A 443 24.10 -14.36 -16.51
N GLN A 444 23.35 -13.72 -15.62
CA GLN A 444 22.15 -14.27 -14.98
C GLN A 444 20.89 -13.65 -15.56
N ALA A 445 19.76 -14.36 -15.42
CA ALA A 445 18.47 -13.80 -15.79
C ALA A 445 18.00 -12.81 -14.72
N LEU A 446 17.78 -11.55 -15.11
CA LEU A 446 17.32 -10.47 -14.22
C LEU A 446 15.84 -10.18 -14.47
N SER A 447 15.11 -9.82 -13.41
CA SER A 447 13.77 -9.26 -13.54
C SER A 447 13.80 -7.78 -13.93
N GLU A 448 12.65 -7.24 -14.36
CA GLU A 448 12.47 -5.81 -14.66
C GLU A 448 12.82 -4.88 -13.49
N ALA A 449 12.84 -5.39 -12.25
CA ALA A 449 13.23 -4.62 -11.07
C ALA A 449 14.68 -4.10 -11.13
N PHE A 450 15.52 -4.68 -12.00
CA PHE A 450 16.89 -4.20 -12.26
C PHE A 450 16.97 -3.07 -13.29
N TYR A 451 15.87 -2.73 -13.95
CA TYR A 451 15.82 -1.70 -14.98
C TYR A 451 14.82 -0.60 -14.60
N PRO A 452 15.01 0.06 -13.43
CA PRO A 452 14.16 1.16 -13.02
C PRO A 452 14.27 2.33 -14.01
N GLY A 453 13.14 2.97 -14.28
CA GLY A 453 13.03 4.06 -15.23
C GLY A 453 11.70 4.03 -15.97
N GLY A 454 11.48 5.02 -16.85
CA GLY A 454 10.27 5.10 -17.66
C GLY A 454 9.09 5.82 -17.00
N HIS A 455 9.29 6.47 -15.86
CA HIS A 455 8.23 7.19 -15.15
C HIS A 455 7.83 8.52 -15.79
N GLU A 456 8.48 8.98 -16.86
CA GLU A 456 8.22 10.30 -17.45
C GLU A 456 6.77 10.43 -17.93
N ALA A 457 6.23 9.41 -18.59
CA ALA A 457 4.84 9.40 -19.03
C ALA A 457 3.85 9.46 -17.85
N GLU A 458 4.17 8.77 -16.75
CA GLU A 458 3.37 8.82 -15.52
C GLU A 458 3.46 10.20 -14.87
N LEU A 459 4.66 10.77 -14.78
CA LEU A 459 4.91 12.11 -14.25
C LEU A 459 4.16 13.19 -15.04
N GLU A 460 4.10 13.09 -16.37
CA GLU A 460 3.29 13.99 -17.18
C GLU A 460 1.80 13.93 -16.81
N LEU A 461 1.26 12.72 -16.61
CA LEU A 461 -0.12 12.54 -16.17
C LEU A 461 -0.32 13.08 -14.76
N ILE A 462 0.57 12.77 -13.82
CA ILE A 462 0.50 13.27 -12.45
C ILE A 462 0.45 14.80 -12.43
N VAL A 463 1.40 15.45 -13.09
CA VAL A 463 1.53 16.92 -13.09
C VAL A 463 0.33 17.60 -13.73
N ARG A 464 -0.26 17.03 -14.79
CA ARG A 464 -1.51 17.52 -15.38
C ARG A 464 -2.70 17.45 -14.41
N GLY A 465 -2.68 16.48 -13.50
CA GLY A 465 -3.70 16.29 -12.48
C GLY A 465 -3.42 17.00 -11.15
N LEU A 466 -2.37 17.82 -11.04
CA LEU A 466 -2.11 18.61 -9.84
C LEU A 466 -2.98 19.89 -9.82
N PRO A 467 -3.28 20.45 -8.63
CA PRO A 467 -4.00 21.72 -8.53
C PRO A 467 -3.27 22.87 -9.23
N ASP A 468 -4.04 23.74 -9.91
CA ASP A 468 -3.50 24.91 -10.62
C ASP A 468 -2.92 25.94 -9.64
N ARG A 469 -1.65 26.31 -9.84
CA ARG A 469 -0.90 27.28 -9.02
C ARG A 469 -1.55 28.66 -8.99
N SER A 470 -2.25 29.05 -10.07
CA SER A 470 -2.89 30.36 -10.18
C SER A 470 -4.08 30.56 -9.22
N ARG A 471 -4.55 29.48 -8.56
CA ARG A 471 -5.70 29.48 -7.65
C ARG A 471 -5.33 29.34 -6.17
N LEU A 472 -4.04 29.24 -5.84
CA LEU A 472 -3.57 29.01 -4.48
C LEU A 472 -3.26 30.35 -3.79
N PHE A 473 -4.29 31.04 -3.31
CA PHE A 473 -4.13 32.07 -2.29
C PHE A 473 -4.15 31.39 -0.91
N PHE A 474 -2.98 31.20 -0.31
CA PHE A 474 -2.87 30.96 1.12
C PHE A 474 -2.19 32.17 1.75
N ASP A 475 -2.79 32.71 2.81
CA ASP A 475 -2.12 33.65 3.71
C ASP A 475 -0.84 32.98 4.23
N PRO A 476 0.34 33.61 4.07
CA PRO A 476 1.57 33.07 4.58
C PRO A 476 1.46 32.96 6.10
N ILE A 477 1.69 31.76 6.62
CA ILE A 477 1.96 31.57 8.04
C ILE A 477 3.13 32.48 8.40
N SER A 478 2.88 33.48 9.26
CA SER A 478 3.93 34.30 9.85
C SER A 478 4.88 33.38 10.62
N GLY A 479 6.07 33.14 10.08
CA GLY A 479 7.06 32.27 10.74
C GLY A 479 8.14 31.67 9.83
N ALA A 480 8.10 31.89 8.52
CA ALA A 480 9.24 31.54 7.67
C ALA A 480 10.37 32.57 7.84
N SER A 481 11.34 32.27 8.69
CA SER A 481 12.65 32.90 8.64
C SER A 481 13.35 32.55 7.31
N ALA A 482 13.99 33.56 6.73
CA ALA A 482 14.75 33.58 5.48
C ALA A 482 15.77 32.43 5.32
N PRO A 483 16.22 32.14 4.08
CA PRO A 483 17.11 31.01 3.78
C PRO A 483 18.42 31.10 4.56
N ILE A 484 18.78 29.97 5.19
CA ILE A 484 20.07 29.76 5.84
C ILE A 484 21.14 29.83 4.75
N GLN A 485 21.99 30.85 4.85
CA GLN A 485 23.24 30.94 4.10
C GLN A 485 24.17 29.82 4.58
N GLU A 486 24.82 29.17 3.62
CA GLU A 486 25.96 28.29 3.84
C GLU A 486 27.03 29.04 4.64
N GLU A 487 27.37 28.57 5.83
CA GLU A 487 28.69 28.79 6.41
C GLU A 487 28.97 27.76 7.52
N GLU A 488 30.24 27.34 7.55
CA GLU A 488 30.91 26.46 8.52
C GLU A 488 30.73 24.95 8.37
N ILE A 489 31.37 24.43 7.32
CA ILE A 489 32.08 23.15 7.37
C ILE A 489 33.46 23.43 8.00
N HIS A 490 33.69 22.93 9.22
CA HIS A 490 34.99 22.46 9.71
C HIS A 490 34.80 21.35 10.74
#